data_AF-A0A0E3ZHB3-F1
#
_entry.id   AF-A0A0E3ZHB3-F1
#
_cell.length_a   1.000
_cell.length_b   1.000
_cell.length_c   1.000
_cell.angle_alpha   90.00
_cell.angle_beta   90.00
_cell.angle_gamma   90.00
#
_symmetry.space_group_name_H-M   'P 1'
#
loop_
_entity.id
_entity.type
_entity.pdbx_description
1 polymer ?
#
loop_
_entity_poly.entity_id
_entity_poly.type
_entity_poly.pdbx_seq_one_letter_code
_entity_poly.pdbx_strand_id
1 'polypeptide(L)'
;MVDRPDIANNTHAGVLIAAGLTSYFLNESRPKTALIPPVAGASLLLLSSGIKSGDRTVAHAAVGVTSLLSIMTGVLFSKAIAPSEATKQKFKPEVRQRRASVFGLMTLTGLAAVGVYVAGFIQKRKKAESIA
;
A
#
# COMPACT_ATOMS: atom_id res chain seq x y z
N MET A 1 -1.31 -20.79 -6.89
CA MET A 1 -1.59 -19.49 -6.24
C MET A 1 -0.34 -19.25 -5.39
N VAL A 2 0.13 -18.03 -5.17
CA VAL A 2 0.80 -17.84 -3.87
C VAL A 2 -0.28 -18.24 -2.89
N ASP A 3 -0.15 -19.35 -2.17
CA ASP A 3 -1.32 -20.03 -1.60
C ASP A 3 -2.12 -19.16 -0.61
N ARG A 4 -1.55 -18.02 -0.23
CA ARG A 4 -2.13 -17.03 0.66
C ARG A 4 -1.84 -15.57 0.23
N PRO A 5 -2.47 -15.06 -0.85
CA PRO A 5 -2.32 -13.66 -1.25
C PRO A 5 -2.96 -12.71 -0.22
N ASP A 6 -3.87 -13.23 0.61
CA ASP A 6 -4.45 -12.56 1.77
C ASP A 6 -3.38 -12.15 2.80
N ILE A 7 -2.27 -12.89 2.93
CA ILE A 7 -1.20 -12.53 3.87
C ILE A 7 -0.46 -11.27 3.41
N ALA A 8 -0.15 -11.17 2.11
CA ALA A 8 0.48 -9.98 1.54
C ALA A 8 -0.45 -8.76 1.64
N ASN A 9 -1.74 -8.96 1.37
CA ASN A 9 -2.79 -7.96 1.56
C ASN A 9 -2.86 -7.46 3.01
N ASN A 10 -2.98 -8.38 3.97
CA ASN A 10 -3.09 -8.06 5.39
C ASN A 10 -1.84 -7.35 5.91
N THR A 11 -0.66 -7.78 5.48
CA THR A 11 0.61 -7.14 5.83
C THR A 11 0.63 -5.69 5.35
N HIS A 12 0.34 -5.46 4.08
CA HIS A 12 0.32 -4.10 3.53
C HIS A 12 -0.78 -3.25 4.18
N ALA A 13 -1.97 -3.81 4.40
CA ALA A 13 -3.06 -3.13 5.08
C ALA A 13 -2.70 -2.71 6.51
N GLY A 14 -2.06 -3.59 7.27
CA GLY A 14 -1.54 -3.27 8.61
C GLY A 14 -0.51 -2.14 8.57
N VAL A 15 0.38 -2.13 7.58
CA VAL A 15 1.34 -1.04 7.37
C VAL A 15 0.63 0.28 7.06
N LEU A 16 -0.35 0.28 6.17
CA LEU A 16 -1.12 1.50 5.83
C LEU A 16 -1.80 2.09 7.07
N ILE A 17 -2.41 1.24 7.91
CA ILE A 17 -3.05 1.64 9.16
C ILE A 17 -2.01 2.21 10.14
N ALA A 18 -0.99 1.42 10.49
CA ALA A 18 -0.01 1.82 11.48
C ALA A 18 0.75 3.09 11.07
N ALA A 19 1.25 3.14 9.83
CA ALA A 19 2.05 4.25 9.34
C ALA A 19 1.19 5.51 9.11
N GLY A 20 -0.05 5.35 8.65
CA GLY A 20 -0.98 6.47 8.47
C GLY A 20 -1.41 7.09 9.81
N LEU A 21 -1.78 6.27 10.79
CA LEU A 21 -2.10 6.73 12.14
C LEU A 21 -0.87 7.37 12.82
N THR A 22 0.32 6.79 12.64
CA THR A 22 1.58 7.40 13.11
C THR A 22 1.78 8.79 12.51
N SER A 23 1.55 8.94 11.20
CA SER A 23 1.64 10.25 10.52
C SER A 23 0.60 11.26 11.03
N TYR A 24 -0.61 10.79 11.36
CA TYR A 24 -1.69 11.62 11.89
C TYR A 24 -1.41 12.11 13.31
N PHE A 25 -1.09 11.19 14.24
CA PHE A 25 -0.93 11.50 15.66
C PHE A 25 0.39 12.23 15.98
N LEU A 26 1.47 11.99 15.22
CA LEU A 26 2.75 12.69 15.40
C LEU A 26 2.82 14.05 14.68
N ASN A 27 1.74 14.47 14.03
CA ASN A 27 1.65 15.78 13.40
C ASN A 27 0.72 16.68 14.21
N GLU A 28 1.22 17.81 14.71
CA GLU A 28 0.44 18.77 15.49
C GLU A 28 -0.83 19.23 14.76
N SER A 29 -0.73 19.43 13.44
CA SER A 29 -1.87 19.86 12.61
C SER A 29 -2.89 18.76 12.35
N ARG A 30 -2.59 17.49 12.70
CA ARG A 30 -3.44 16.31 12.52
C ARG A 30 -4.20 16.32 11.17
N PRO A 31 -3.49 16.32 10.04
CA PRO A 31 -4.11 16.52 8.74
C PRO A 31 -5.02 15.34 8.41
N LYS A 32 -6.29 15.61 8.09
CA LYS A 32 -7.28 14.57 7.74
C LYS A 32 -6.82 13.67 6.59
N THR A 33 -5.96 14.17 5.70
CA THR A 33 -5.39 13.40 4.59
C THR A 33 -4.47 12.26 5.06
N ALA A 34 -3.91 12.32 6.28
CA ALA A 34 -3.16 11.20 6.87
C ALA A 34 -4.05 10.01 7.27
N LEU A 35 -5.39 10.18 7.28
CA LEU A 35 -6.36 9.10 7.51
C LEU A 35 -6.76 8.35 6.23
N ILE A 36 -6.31 8.81 5.05
CA ILE A 36 -6.55 8.09 3.79
C ILE A 36 -5.91 6.69 3.82
N PRO A 37 -4.61 6.51 4.17
CA PRO A 37 -4.01 5.18 4.24
C PRO A 37 -4.70 4.25 5.25
N PRO A 38 -5.02 4.66 6.50
CA PRO A 38 -5.73 3.80 7.44
C PRO A 38 -7.11 3.35 6.97
N VAL A 39 -7.90 4.24 6.38
CA VAL A 39 -9.20 3.87 5.81
C VAL A 39 -9.02 2.87 4.68
N ALA A 40 -8.05 3.09 3.79
CA ALA A 40 -7.75 2.16 2.72
C ALA A 40 -7.25 0.79 3.24
N GLY A 41 -6.40 0.78 4.26
CA GLY A 41 -5.95 -0.45 4.91
C GLY A 41 -7.11 -1.22 5.55
N ALA A 42 -8.02 -0.52 6.25
CA ALA A 42 -9.22 -1.15 6.80
C ALA A 42 -10.08 -1.77 5.70
N SER A 43 -10.31 -1.07 4.59
CA SER A 43 -11.01 -1.60 3.43
C SER A 43 -10.32 -2.84 2.84
N LEU A 44 -8.98 -2.83 2.72
CA LEU A 44 -8.24 -4.00 2.24
C LEU A 44 -8.40 -5.20 3.17
N LEU A 45 -8.43 -5.01 4.49
CA LEU A 45 -8.71 -6.09 5.45
C LEU A 45 -10.10 -6.69 5.28
N LEU A 46 -11.11 -5.86 4.97
CA LEU A 46 -12.47 -6.34 4.70
C LEU A 46 -12.54 -7.21 3.43
N LEU A 47 -11.66 -6.97 2.45
CA LEU A 47 -11.58 -7.77 1.22
C LEU A 47 -10.80 -9.09 1.42
N SER A 48 -10.11 -9.28 2.54
CA SER A 48 -9.20 -10.43 2.75
C SER A 48 -9.88 -11.79 2.69
N SER A 49 -11.14 -11.90 3.12
CA SER A 49 -11.90 -13.15 3.01
C SER A 49 -12.16 -13.53 1.55
N GLY A 50 -12.54 -12.55 0.71
CA GLY A 50 -12.75 -12.75 -0.73
C GLY A 50 -11.44 -13.02 -1.49
N ILE A 51 -10.34 -12.38 -1.09
CA ILE A 51 -9.00 -12.69 -1.63
C ILE A 51 -8.63 -14.14 -1.31
N LYS A 52 -8.82 -14.56 -0.05
CA LYS A 52 -8.51 -15.91 0.41
C LYS A 52 -9.38 -16.98 -0.27
N SER A 53 -10.64 -16.69 -0.56
CA SER A 53 -11.52 -17.61 -1.29
C SER A 53 -11.20 -17.70 -2.79
N GLY A 54 -10.30 -16.86 -3.31
CA GLY A 54 -9.91 -16.84 -4.71
C GLY A 54 -10.92 -16.16 -5.63
N ASP A 55 -11.80 -15.32 -5.08
CA ASP A 55 -12.73 -14.50 -5.85
C ASP A 55 -11.95 -13.57 -6.80
N ARG A 56 -12.20 -13.74 -8.10
CA ARG A 56 -11.49 -13.01 -9.15
C ARG A 56 -11.76 -11.51 -9.05
N THR A 57 -13.02 -11.11 -8.87
CA THR A 57 -13.43 -9.71 -8.84
C THR A 57 -12.82 -9.01 -7.64
N VAL A 58 -12.90 -9.63 -6.47
CA VAL A 58 -12.29 -9.09 -5.24
C VAL A 58 -10.77 -8.98 -5.38
N ALA A 59 -10.09 -9.98 -5.94
CA ALA A 59 -8.65 -9.92 -6.13
C ALA A 59 -8.22 -8.81 -7.10
N HIS A 60 -8.98 -8.56 -8.18
CA HIS A 60 -8.70 -7.46 -9.12
C HIS A 60 -8.98 -6.09 -8.47
N ALA A 61 -10.02 -5.97 -7.67
CA ALA A 61 -10.28 -4.76 -6.90
C ALA A 61 -9.13 -4.47 -5.91
N ALA A 62 -8.70 -5.49 -5.15
CA ALA A 62 -7.66 -5.36 -4.15
C ALA A 62 -6.30 -5.01 -4.77
N VAL A 63 -5.88 -5.66 -5.86
CA VAL A 63 -4.63 -5.28 -6.55
C VAL A 63 -4.71 -3.88 -7.15
N GLY A 64 -5.88 -3.46 -7.65
CA GLY A 64 -6.09 -2.12 -8.22
C GLY A 64 -5.93 -1.04 -7.16
N VAL A 65 -6.60 -1.20 -6.02
CA VAL A 65 -6.47 -0.29 -4.86
C VAL A 65 -5.02 -0.26 -4.36
N THR A 66 -4.40 -1.43 -4.18
CA THR A 66 -3.01 -1.54 -3.72
C THR A 66 -2.04 -0.86 -4.69
N SER A 67 -2.23 -1.02 -6.00
CA SER A 67 -1.38 -0.41 -7.03
C SER A 67 -1.51 1.11 -7.02
N LEU A 68 -2.74 1.63 -6.99
CA LEU A 68 -2.99 3.08 -6.93
C LEU A 68 -2.34 3.70 -5.69
N LEU A 69 -2.52 3.07 -4.52
CA LEU A 69 -1.92 3.53 -3.28
C LEU A 69 -0.40 3.48 -3.33
N SER A 70 0.18 2.41 -3.88
CA SER A 70 1.64 2.28 -4.04
C SER A 70 2.23 3.39 -4.90
N ILE A 71 1.54 3.76 -5.99
CA ILE A 71 1.95 4.89 -6.83
C ILE A 71 1.84 6.20 -6.05
N MET A 72 0.74 6.44 -5.35
CA MET A 72 0.54 7.66 -4.57
C MET A 72 1.60 7.80 -3.46
N THR A 73 1.83 6.76 -2.67
CA THR A 73 2.84 6.77 -1.61
C THR A 73 4.25 6.84 -2.20
N GLY A 74 4.50 6.23 -3.36
CA GLY A 74 5.77 6.32 -4.06
C GLY A 74 6.10 7.74 -4.49
N VAL A 75 5.13 8.47 -5.05
CA VAL A 75 5.29 9.89 -5.40
C VAL A 75 5.56 10.74 -4.16
N LEU A 76 4.85 10.48 -3.05
CA LEU A 76 5.05 11.20 -1.79
C LEU A 76 6.41 10.89 -1.15
N PHE A 77 6.87 9.64 -1.26
CA PHE A 77 8.19 9.20 -0.83
C PHE A 77 9.29 9.90 -1.64
N SER A 78 9.19 9.91 -2.97
CA SER A 78 10.13 10.61 -3.85
C SER A 78 10.24 12.10 -3.50
N LYS A 79 9.12 12.77 -3.24
CA LYS A 79 9.11 14.17 -2.77
C LYS A 79 9.75 14.37 -1.40
N ALA A 80 9.78 13.33 -0.56
CA ALA A 80 10.39 13.39 0.77
C ALA A 80 11.91 13.17 0.73
N ILE A 81 12.40 12.26 -0.13
CA ILE A 81 13.84 11.92 -0.24
C ILE A 81 14.59 12.84 -1.22
N ALA A 82 13.91 13.36 -2.24
CA ALA A 82 14.44 14.33 -3.20
C ALA A 82 13.58 15.60 -3.17
N PRO A 83 13.61 16.37 -2.06
CA PRO A 83 12.72 17.52 -1.88
C PRO A 83 13.13 18.70 -2.76
N SER A 84 12.15 19.34 -3.41
CA SER A 84 12.32 20.64 -4.05
C SER A 84 12.58 21.75 -3.03
N GLU A 85 13.11 22.90 -3.48
CA GLU A 85 13.34 24.07 -2.61
C GLU A 85 12.06 24.52 -1.88
N ALA A 86 10.92 24.56 -2.57
CA ALA A 86 9.62 24.85 -1.96
C ALA A 86 9.26 23.85 -0.84
N THR A 87 9.62 22.57 -1.01
CA THR A 87 9.39 21.54 0.01
C THR A 87 10.34 21.71 1.20
N LYS A 88 11.58 22.13 0.94
CA LYS A 88 12.57 22.41 1.99
C LYS A 88 12.16 23.58 2.86
N GLN A 89 11.58 24.63 2.27
CA GLN A 89 11.03 25.77 2.99
C GLN A 89 9.77 25.40 3.79
N LYS A 90 8.91 24.52 3.24
CA LYS A 90 7.66 24.12 3.88
C LYS A 90 7.85 23.17 5.07
N PHE A 91 8.83 22.28 5.03
CA PHE A 91 9.00 21.22 6.02
C PHE A 91 10.41 21.19 6.60
N LYS A 92 10.47 21.19 7.94
CA LYS A 92 11.69 20.95 8.71
C LYS A 92 12.31 19.58 8.35
N PRO A 93 13.64 19.42 8.42
CA PRO A 93 14.32 18.17 8.07
C PRO A 93 13.74 16.92 8.76
N GLU A 94 13.39 17.02 10.03
CA GLU A 94 12.87 15.91 10.84
C GLU A 94 11.50 15.44 10.34
N VAL A 95 10.64 16.41 9.96
CA VAL A 95 9.34 16.12 9.37
C VAL A 95 9.51 15.45 8.00
N ARG A 96 10.50 15.87 7.21
CA ARG A 96 10.78 15.22 5.92
C ARG A 96 11.25 13.78 6.10
N GLN A 97 12.16 13.54 7.05
CA GLN A 97 12.65 12.19 7.34
C GLN A 97 11.54 11.26 7.80
N ARG A 98 10.64 11.73 8.69
CA ARG A 98 9.46 10.96 9.09
C ARG A 98 8.53 10.67 7.92
N ARG A 99 8.30 11.64 7.04
CA ARG A 99 7.49 11.42 5.84
C ARG A 99 8.14 10.41 4.90
N ALA A 100 9.46 10.46 4.74
CA ALA A 100 10.21 9.50 3.94
C ALA A 100 10.07 8.07 4.51
N SER A 101 10.21 7.88 5.82
CA SER A 101 10.06 6.54 6.42
C SER A 101 8.63 6.00 6.29
N VAL A 102 7.62 6.82 6.59
CA VAL A 102 6.21 6.44 6.50
C VAL A 102 5.82 6.08 5.06
N PHE A 103 6.06 6.98 4.10
CA PHE A 103 5.68 6.74 2.71
C PHE A 103 6.56 5.68 2.04
N GLY A 104 7.83 5.57 2.43
CA GLY A 104 8.72 4.52 1.96
C GLY A 104 8.23 3.14 2.37
N LEU A 105 7.87 2.95 3.64
CA LEU A 105 7.35 1.68 4.15
C LEU A 105 6.04 1.28 3.47
N MET A 106 5.11 2.23 3.30
CA MET A 106 3.86 1.99 2.56
C MET A 106 4.13 1.58 1.11
N THR A 107 5.05 2.26 0.44
CA THR A 107 5.39 1.98 -0.97
C THR A 107 6.03 0.61 -1.11
N LEU A 108 7.02 0.28 -0.28
CA LEU A 108 7.73 -1.00 -0.37
C LEU A 108 6.79 -2.19 -0.12
N THR A 109 5.97 -2.11 0.92
CA THR A 109 5.00 -3.18 1.21
C THR A 109 3.90 -3.26 0.16
N GLY A 110 3.48 -2.13 -0.41
CA GLY A 110 2.51 -2.08 -1.49
C GLY A 110 3.03 -2.72 -2.77
N LEU A 111 4.25 -2.38 -3.20
CA LEU A 111 4.90 -3.00 -4.35
C LEU A 111 5.09 -4.52 -4.15
N ALA A 112 5.48 -4.95 -2.94
CA ALA A 112 5.58 -6.37 -2.62
C ALA A 112 4.23 -7.08 -2.73
N ALA A 113 3.15 -6.48 -2.21
CA ALA A 113 1.80 -7.03 -2.32
C ALA A 113 1.31 -7.11 -3.78
N VAL A 114 1.54 -6.07 -4.58
CA VAL A 114 1.26 -6.08 -6.03
C VAL A 114 2.03 -7.20 -6.72
N GLY A 115 3.31 -7.38 -6.40
CA GLY A 115 4.13 -8.48 -6.92
C GLY A 115 3.52 -9.86 -6.63
N VAL A 116 3.04 -10.08 -5.41
CA VAL A 116 2.34 -11.31 -5.01
C VAL A 116 1.05 -11.52 -5.81
N TYR A 117 0.23 -10.48 -5.98
CA TYR A 117 -0.99 -10.57 -6.80
C TYR A 117 -0.69 -10.92 -8.25
N VAL A 118 0.24 -10.19 -8.89
CA VAL A 118 0.60 -10.40 -10.30
C VAL A 118 1.18 -11.80 -10.52
N ALA A 119 2.10 -12.24 -9.66
CA ALA A 119 2.61 -13.60 -9.70
C ALA A 119 1.49 -14.64 -9.55
N GLY A 120 0.54 -14.41 -8.64
CA GLY A 120 -0.64 -15.24 -8.45
C GLY A 120 -1.51 -15.34 -9.71
N PHE A 121 -1.76 -14.23 -10.41
CA PHE A 121 -2.53 -14.22 -11.65
C PHE A 121 -1.83 -14.96 -12.78
N ILE A 122 -0.52 -14.75 -12.95
CA ILE A 122 0.28 -15.43 -13.97
C ILE A 122 0.27 -16.94 -13.74
N GLN A 123 0.48 -17.39 -12.50
CA GLN A 123 0.42 -18.83 -12.17
C GLN A 123 -0.97 -19.43 -12.47
N LYS A 124 -2.05 -18.71 -12.13
CA LYS A 124 -3.41 -19.17 -12.40
C LYS A 124 -3.67 -19.32 -13.91
N ARG A 125 -3.16 -18.39 -14.72
CA ARG A 125 -3.27 -18.48 -16.19
C ARG A 125 -2.50 -19.67 -16.74
N LYS A 126 -1.23 -19.84 -16.35
CA LYS A 126 -0.40 -20.98 -16.79
C LYS A 126 -1.02 -22.34 -16.45
N LYS A 127 -1.62 -22.48 -15.26
CA LYS A 127 -2.30 -23.71 -14.85
C LYS A 127 -3.56 -23.99 -15.69
N ALA A 128 -4.28 -22.94 -16.11
CA ALA A 128 -5.43 -23.12 -16.99
C ALA A 128 -5.00 -23.58 -18.39
N GLU A 129 -3.90 -23.02 -18.91
CA GLU A 129 -3.31 -23.41 -20.21
C GLU A 129 -2.77 -24.86 -20.20
N SER A 130 -2.27 -25.39 -19.08
CA SER A 130 -1.74 -26.75 -19.00
C SER A 130 -2.80 -27.86 -18.89
N ILE A 131 -4.06 -27.49 -18.66
CA ILE A 131 -5.19 -28.43 -18.49
C ILE A 131 -6.12 -28.40 -19.72
N ALA A 132 -5.94 -27.41 -20.61
CA ALA A 132 -6.64 -27.27 -21.89
C ALA A 132 -5.93 -28.05 -23.00
#